data_AF-A0A0G1QLA1-F1
#
_entry.id   AF-A0A0G1QLA1-F1
#
_cell.length_a   1.000
_cell.length_b   1.000
_cell.length_c   1.000
_cell.angle_alpha   90.00
_cell.angle_beta   90.00
_cell.angle_gamma   90.00
#
_symmetry.space_group_name_H-M   'P 1'
#
loop_
_entity.id
_entity.type
_entity.pdbx_description
1 polymer ?
#
loop_
_entity_poly.entity_id
_entity_poly.type
_entity_poly.pdbx_seq_one_letter_code
_entity_poly.pdbx_strand_id
1 'polypeptide(L)'
;MNKTSILFGLTALIVGGVIIAPQAVQAYRGDPNVTGPNYTEERHAAMEQAFTNKDYNAWKEQMAGRGRVTQVVNADNFARFAEAHELAKQGNTEEANKIRAELGLGLRNGSGMGQGMGYGRTNR
;
A
#
# COMPACT_ATOMS: atom_id res chain seq x y z
N MET A 1 -77.43 33.64 16.59
CA MET A 1 -76.83 33.09 17.83
C MET A 1 -77.14 31.60 17.87
N ASN A 2 -76.14 30.80 17.53
CA ASN A 2 -76.28 29.37 17.25
C ASN A 2 -74.93 28.67 17.51
N LYS A 3 -74.83 28.17 18.74
CA LYS A 3 -74.47 26.80 19.16
C LYS A 3 -73.14 26.17 18.69
N THR A 4 -72.37 25.80 19.73
CA THR A 4 -71.69 24.51 19.97
C THR A 4 -70.44 24.13 19.18
N SER A 5 -69.30 24.28 19.87
CA SER A 5 -68.49 23.18 20.44
C SER A 5 -67.78 22.15 19.54
N ILE A 6 -66.46 22.02 19.80
CA ILE A 6 -65.63 20.78 19.87
C ILE A 6 -65.00 20.26 18.57
N LEU A 7 -63.66 20.16 18.48
CA LEU A 7 -62.89 18.91 18.73
C LEU A 7 -61.42 19.03 18.27
N PHE A 8 -60.50 18.57 19.12
CA PHE A 8 -59.08 18.31 18.85
C PHE A 8 -58.89 17.23 17.78
N GLY A 9 -58.04 17.48 16.78
CA GLY A 9 -57.57 16.48 15.83
C GLY A 9 -56.06 16.28 15.93
N LEU A 10 -55.65 15.24 16.67
CA LEU A 10 -54.28 14.73 16.74
C LEU A 10 -53.91 14.07 15.39
N THR A 11 -52.99 14.67 14.64
CA THR A 11 -52.26 13.98 13.58
C THR A 11 -50.77 14.29 13.70
N ALA A 12 -50.08 13.54 14.57
CA ALA A 12 -48.63 13.47 14.57
C ALA A 12 -48.18 12.74 13.29
N LEU A 13 -47.65 13.51 12.35
CA LEU A 13 -47.10 13.06 11.08
C LEU A 13 -45.81 12.28 11.37
N ILE A 14 -45.88 10.94 11.39
CA ILE A 14 -44.70 10.07 11.53
C ILE A 14 -43.90 10.17 10.22
N VAL A 15 -42.98 11.11 10.16
CA VAL A 15 -41.99 11.22 9.07
C VAL A 15 -41.04 10.03 9.20
N GLY A 16 -41.07 9.15 8.20
CA GLY A 16 -40.20 7.98 8.10
C GLY A 16 -38.73 8.37 8.03
N GLY A 17 -37.99 8.05 9.09
CA GLY A 17 -36.53 8.09 9.09
C GLY A 17 -35.98 6.71 8.74
N VAL A 18 -35.60 6.49 7.49
CA VAL A 18 -34.75 5.34 7.13
C VAL A 18 -33.34 5.66 7.66
N ILE A 19 -32.96 5.04 8.78
CA ILE A 19 -31.60 5.12 9.31
C ILE A 19 -30.71 4.28 8.39
N ILE A 20 -30.00 4.94 7.47
CA ILE A 20 -28.91 4.30 6.71
C ILE A 20 -27.72 4.16 7.66
N ALA A 21 -27.59 3.01 8.32
CA ALA A 21 -26.39 2.70 9.09
C ALA A 21 -25.19 2.55 8.13
N PRO A 22 -24.03 3.17 8.40
CA PRO A 22 -22.85 2.97 7.58
C PRO A 22 -22.41 1.50 7.70
N GLN A 23 -22.47 0.77 6.59
CA GLN A 23 -21.93 -0.58 6.53
C GLN A 23 -20.41 -0.48 6.70
N ALA A 24 -19.87 -1.13 7.73
CA ALA A 24 -18.44 -1.19 7.95
C ALA A 24 -17.78 -1.88 6.74
N VAL A 25 -17.13 -1.09 5.89
CA VAL A 25 -16.34 -1.60 4.78
C VAL A 25 -15.11 -2.27 5.39
N GLN A 26 -15.12 -3.59 5.45
CA GLN A 26 -13.93 -4.37 5.78
C GLN A 26 -12.99 -4.29 4.57
N ALA A 27 -12.03 -3.36 4.60
CA ALA A 27 -10.94 -3.35 3.64
C ALA A 27 -10.15 -4.64 3.82
N TYR A 28 -9.92 -5.36 2.72
CA TYR A 28 -9.08 -6.55 2.72
C TYR A 28 -7.72 -6.21 3.33
N ARG A 29 -7.44 -6.76 4.52
CA ARG A 29 -6.15 -6.67 5.19
C ARG A 29 -5.31 -7.81 4.62
N GLY A 30 -4.35 -7.47 3.76
CA GLY A 30 -3.50 -8.46 3.08
C GLY A 30 -2.87 -9.45 4.05
N ASP A 31 -2.68 -10.68 3.60
CA ASP A 31 -2.01 -11.72 4.38
C ASP A 31 -0.48 -11.52 4.31
N PRO A 32 0.18 -11.26 5.45
CA PRO A 32 1.63 -11.04 5.50
C PRO A 32 2.45 -12.30 5.15
N ASN A 33 1.83 -13.48 5.13
CA ASN A 33 2.50 -14.73 4.77
C ASN A 33 2.50 -14.98 3.25
N VAL A 34 1.76 -14.20 2.47
CA VAL A 34 1.72 -14.35 1.01
C VAL A 34 2.97 -13.73 0.39
N THR A 35 3.81 -14.57 -0.18
CA THR A 35 5.02 -14.16 -0.89
C THR A 35 4.73 -13.93 -2.37
N GLY A 36 5.51 -13.05 -3.00
CA GLY A 36 5.35 -12.76 -4.44
C GLY A 36 5.79 -13.92 -5.33
N PRO A 37 5.39 -13.96 -6.60
CA PRO A 37 5.72 -15.04 -7.55
C PRO A 37 7.23 -15.18 -7.85
N ASN A 38 8.06 -14.26 -7.35
CA ASN A 38 9.52 -14.26 -7.51
C ASN A 38 10.25 -14.51 -6.18
N TYR A 39 9.56 -15.02 -5.16
CA TYR A 39 10.14 -15.38 -3.88
C TYR A 39 10.60 -16.84 -3.89
N THR A 40 11.85 -17.06 -3.50
CA THR A 40 12.35 -18.33 -2.97
C THR A 40 13.21 -18.01 -1.75
N GLU A 41 13.35 -18.95 -0.82
CA GLU A 41 14.16 -18.73 0.39
C GLU A 41 15.63 -18.47 0.04
N GLU A 42 16.17 -19.18 -0.95
CA GLU A 42 17.56 -19.00 -1.39
C GLU A 42 17.78 -17.61 -1.96
N ARG A 43 16.84 -17.12 -2.77
CA ARG A 43 16.91 -15.77 -3.34
C ARG A 43 16.80 -14.70 -2.26
N HIS A 44 15.92 -14.90 -1.28
CA HIS A 44 15.78 -13.97 -0.16
C HIS A 44 17.08 -13.89 0.66
N ALA A 45 17.65 -15.04 1.03
CA ALA A 45 18.91 -15.11 1.76
C ALA A 45 20.07 -14.46 0.98
N ALA A 46 20.19 -14.75 -0.33
CA ALA A 46 21.21 -14.14 -1.19
C ALA A 46 21.07 -12.61 -1.25
N MET A 47 19.84 -12.10 -1.29
CA MET A 47 19.58 -10.66 -1.32
C MET A 47 19.91 -9.98 0.02
N GLU A 48 19.53 -10.60 1.15
CA GLU A 48 19.88 -10.13 2.50
C GLU A 48 21.39 -10.07 2.71
N GLN A 49 22.13 -11.09 2.24
CA GLN A 49 23.59 -11.09 2.26
C GLN A 49 24.17 -9.97 1.40
N ALA A 50 23.64 -9.75 0.19
CA ALA A 50 24.09 -8.67 -0.67
C ALA A 50 23.90 -7.29 -0.01
N PHE A 51 22.78 -7.06 0.68
CA PHE A 51 22.57 -5.82 1.44
C PHE A 51 23.52 -5.70 2.64
N THR A 52 23.68 -6.77 3.41
CA THR A 52 24.57 -6.80 4.59
C THR A 52 26.02 -6.50 4.21
N ASN A 53 26.50 -7.12 3.14
CA ASN A 53 27.87 -6.96 2.65
C ASN A 53 28.05 -5.73 1.76
N LYS A 54 26.97 -4.99 1.47
CA LYS A 54 26.96 -3.90 0.49
C LYS A 54 27.52 -4.33 -0.88
N ASP A 55 27.24 -5.56 -1.28
CA ASP A 55 27.69 -6.14 -2.55
C ASP A 55 26.70 -5.84 -3.68
N TYR A 56 27.02 -4.80 -4.46
CA TYR A 56 26.24 -4.39 -5.61
C TYR A 56 26.17 -5.48 -6.70
N ASN A 57 27.25 -6.23 -6.93
CA ASN A 57 27.28 -7.21 -8.01
C ASN A 57 26.38 -8.39 -7.68
N ALA A 58 26.48 -8.93 -6.46
CA ALA A 58 25.58 -9.98 -5.98
C ALA A 58 24.12 -9.52 -6.04
N TRP A 59 23.83 -8.29 -5.61
CA TRP A 59 22.47 -7.75 -5.71
C TRP A 59 21.98 -7.63 -7.15
N LYS A 60 22.82 -7.12 -8.06
CA LYS A 60 22.47 -6.91 -9.47
C LYS A 60 22.11 -8.22 -10.17
N GLU A 61 22.86 -9.29 -9.89
CA GLU A 61 22.57 -10.64 -10.40
C GLU A 61 21.20 -11.14 -9.94
N GLN A 62 20.89 -10.99 -8.65
CA GLN A 62 19.58 -11.38 -8.08
C GLN A 62 18.41 -10.54 -8.60
N MET A 63 18.69 -9.32 -9.05
CA MET A 63 17.69 -8.45 -9.65
C MET A 63 17.46 -8.74 -11.13
N ALA A 64 18.43 -9.29 -11.86
CA ALA A 64 18.31 -9.67 -13.27
C ALA A 64 17.68 -8.58 -14.16
N GLY A 65 18.01 -7.31 -13.91
CA GLY A 65 17.45 -6.16 -14.65
C GLY A 65 16.00 -5.81 -14.32
N ARG A 66 15.38 -6.44 -13.33
CA ARG A 66 13.95 -6.27 -13.01
C ARG A 66 13.67 -4.97 -12.25
N GLY A 67 12.69 -4.23 -12.75
CA GLY A 67 12.16 -3.03 -12.09
C GLY A 67 13.05 -1.80 -12.23
N ARG A 68 12.48 -0.63 -11.96
CA ARG A 68 13.17 0.66 -12.10
C ARG A 68 14.41 0.80 -11.20
N VAL A 69 14.46 0.04 -10.11
CA VAL A 69 15.58 0.09 -9.16
C VAL A 69 16.92 -0.27 -9.81
N THR A 70 16.95 -1.16 -10.79
CA THR A 70 18.20 -1.52 -11.52
C THR A 70 18.69 -0.45 -12.47
N GLN A 71 17.85 0.53 -12.82
CA GLN A 71 18.19 1.65 -13.69
C GLN A 71 18.80 2.83 -12.92
N VAL A 72 18.55 2.85 -11.61
CA VAL A 72 18.83 3.99 -10.73
C VAL A 72 19.93 3.65 -9.73
N VAL A 73 19.95 2.40 -9.26
CA VAL A 73 20.97 1.91 -8.33
C VAL A 73 22.18 1.40 -9.10
N ASN A 74 23.35 1.90 -8.74
CA ASN A 74 24.67 1.55 -9.29
C ASN A 74 25.66 1.28 -8.13
N ALA A 75 26.89 0.90 -8.47
CA ALA A 75 27.91 0.59 -7.47
C ALA A 75 28.18 1.78 -6.51
N ASP A 76 28.12 3.00 -7.03
CA ASP A 76 28.46 4.22 -6.27
C ASP A 76 27.41 4.55 -5.20
N ASN A 77 26.14 4.23 -5.47
CA ASN A 77 25.02 4.56 -4.58
C ASN A 77 24.43 3.34 -3.85
N PHE A 78 24.94 2.13 -4.11
CA PHE A 78 24.42 0.90 -3.52
C PHE A 78 24.51 0.89 -1.99
N ALA A 79 25.60 1.41 -1.42
CA ALA A 79 25.76 1.47 0.03
C ALA A 79 24.64 2.29 0.70
N ARG A 80 24.21 3.38 0.06
CA ARG A 80 23.12 4.24 0.52
C ARG A 80 21.76 3.56 0.32
N PHE A 81 21.60 2.80 -0.76
CA PHE A 81 20.41 1.97 -0.97
C PHE A 81 20.29 0.84 0.08
N ALA A 82 21.40 0.22 0.46
CA ALA A 82 21.44 -0.81 1.52
C ALA A 82 21.09 -0.23 2.89
N GLU A 83 21.51 1.00 3.19
CA GLU A 83 21.11 1.71 4.40
C GLU A 83 19.58 1.95 4.45
N ALA A 84 18.99 2.34 3.32
CA ALA A 84 17.53 2.47 3.24
C ALA A 84 16.80 1.14 3.46
N HIS A 85 17.37 0.03 2.99
CA HIS A 85 16.83 -1.32 3.25
C HIS A 85 16.86 -1.66 4.74
N GLU A 86 17.98 -1.39 5.40
CA GLU A 86 18.14 -1.67 6.84
C GLU A 86 17.20 -0.79 7.70
N LEU A 87 17.09 0.50 7.39
CA LEU A 87 16.12 1.39 8.04
C LEU A 87 14.68 0.90 7.88
N ALA A 88 14.33 0.41 6.69
CA ALA A 88 13.00 -0.16 6.45
C ALA A 88 12.76 -1.43 7.27
N LYS A 89 13.76 -2.32 7.42
CA LYS A 89 13.66 -3.52 8.28
C LYS A 89 13.44 -3.17 9.75
N GLN A 90 14.04 -2.08 10.21
CA GLN A 90 13.88 -1.57 11.58
C GLN A 90 12.53 -0.85 11.80
N GLY A 91 11.68 -0.77 10.77
CA GLY A 91 10.41 -0.04 10.82
C GLY A 91 10.55 1.48 10.62
N ASN A 92 11.76 1.98 10.41
CA ASN A 92 12.03 3.39 10.13
C ASN A 92 11.77 3.73 8.65
N THR A 93 10.51 3.58 8.27
CA THR A 93 10.05 3.71 6.89
C THR A 93 10.17 5.13 6.34
N GLU A 94 10.04 6.17 7.18
CA GLU A 94 10.18 7.57 6.76
C GLU A 94 11.61 7.89 6.31
N GLU A 95 12.62 7.54 7.11
CA GLU A 95 14.01 7.76 6.76
C GLU A 95 14.44 6.90 5.57
N ALA A 96 14.00 5.64 5.52
CA ALA A 96 14.21 4.79 4.36
C ALA A 96 13.62 5.41 3.08
N ASN A 97 12.43 6.02 3.17
CA ASN A 97 11.77 6.66 2.04
C ASN A 97 12.48 7.94 1.58
N LYS A 98 13.04 8.73 2.50
CA LYS A 98 13.86 9.90 2.15
C LYS A 98 15.06 9.49 1.31
N ILE A 99 15.80 8.48 1.77
CA ILE A 99 16.95 7.96 1.01
C ILE A 99 16.52 7.42 -0.35
N ARG A 100 15.42 6.66 -0.41
CA ARG A 100 14.89 6.18 -1.69
C ARG A 100 14.49 7.33 -2.60
N ALA A 101 13.92 8.41 -2.08
CA ALA A 101 13.58 9.61 -2.85
C ALA A 101 14.83 10.33 -3.37
N GLU A 102 15.87 10.50 -2.53
CA GLU A 102 17.18 11.06 -2.91
C GLU A 102 17.82 10.27 -4.06
N LEU A 103 17.78 8.94 -3.96
CA LEU A 103 18.26 8.05 -5.02
C LEU A 103 17.38 8.12 -6.27
N GLY A 104 16.21 8.75 -6.24
CA GLY A 104 15.28 8.81 -7.36
C GLY A 104 14.34 7.60 -7.45
N LEU A 105 14.31 6.73 -6.43
CA LEU A 105 13.37 5.60 -6.26
C LEU A 105 12.06 5.99 -5.56
N GLY A 106 11.89 7.27 -5.23
CA GLY A 106 10.72 7.77 -4.51
C GLY A 106 9.40 7.52 -5.24
N LEU A 107 8.37 7.25 -4.45
CA LEU A 107 6.98 7.20 -4.90
C LEU A 107 6.56 8.65 -5.19
N ARG A 108 6.37 9.03 -6.47
CA ARG A 108 5.79 10.33 -6.79
C ARG A 108 4.37 10.37 -6.20
N ASN A 109 4.15 11.01 -5.06
CA ASN A 109 2.83 11.30 -4.47
C ASN A 109 1.80 10.16 -4.63
N GLY A 110 2.10 8.97 -4.11
CA GLY A 110 1.15 7.84 -4.14
C GLY A 110 1.00 7.14 -5.50
N SER A 111 1.78 7.50 -6.53
CA SER A 111 1.77 6.85 -7.85
C SER A 111 2.49 5.51 -7.89
N GLY A 112 2.89 4.95 -6.74
CA GLY A 112 3.25 3.54 -6.62
C GLY A 112 2.03 2.64 -6.68
N MET A 113 1.11 2.92 -7.60
CA MET A 113 0.13 1.93 -7.99
C MET A 113 0.93 0.78 -8.61
N GLY A 114 1.06 -0.29 -7.81
CA GLY A 114 1.60 -1.55 -8.28
C GLY A 114 1.01 -1.84 -9.65
N GLN A 115 1.90 -1.94 -10.63
CA GLN A 115 1.60 -2.39 -11.97
C GLN A 115 1.23 -3.88 -11.83
N GLY A 116 -0.01 -4.12 -11.38
CA GLY A 116 -0.43 -5.34 -10.71
C GLY A 116 -1.85 -5.29 -10.14
N MET A 117 -2.54 -4.14 -10.18
CA MET A 117 -4.01 -4.11 -10.18
C MET A 117 -4.50 -4.68 -11.52
N GLY A 118 -4.44 -6.00 -11.63
CA GLY A 118 -5.04 -6.74 -12.73
C GLY A 118 -6.50 -6.34 -12.82
N TYR A 119 -6.84 -5.70 -13.93
CA TYR A 119 -8.21 -5.57 -14.41
C TYR A 119 -8.88 -6.93 -14.29
N GLY A 120 -9.73 -7.09 -13.27
CA GLY A 120 -10.77 -8.10 -13.28
C GLY A 120 -11.65 -7.78 -14.48
N ARG A 121 -11.36 -8.43 -15.62
CA ARG A 121 -12.24 -8.45 -16.78
C ARG A 121 -13.58 -8.98 -16.29
N THR A 122 -14.54 -8.07 -16.12
CA THR A 122 -15.94 -8.41 -16.10
C THR A 122 -16.27 -8.96 -17.49
N ASN A 123 -16.20 -10.27 -17.67
CA ASN A 123 -16.80 -10.90 -18.82
C ASN A 123 -18.32 -10.85 -18.64
N ARG A 124 -18.96 -10.29 -19.68
CA ARG A 124 -20.40 -10.31 -19.91
C ARG A 124 -20.94 -11.72 -20.03
#